data_AF-A0A2M7WGN9-F1
#
_entry.id   AF-A0A2M7WGN9-F1
#
_cell.length_a   1.000
_cell.length_b   1.000
_cell.length_c   1.000
_cell.angle_alpha   90.00
_cell.angle_beta   90.00
_cell.angle_gamma   90.00
#
_symmetry.space_group_name_H-M   'P 1'
#
loop_
_entity.id
_entity.type
_entity.pdbx_description
1 polymer ?
#
loop_
_entity_poly.entity_id
_entity_poly.type
_entity_poly.pdbx_seq_one_letter_code
_entity_poly.pdbx_strand_id
1 'polypeptide(L)' 'MPVIVVGISEMKISNSTEDILITYSLGSCIGVSMYDPVSKIGGMIHYMLPLSKISPEKA' A
#
# COMPACT_ATOMS: atom_id res chain seq x y z
N MET A 1 -0.84 11.05 -14.81
CA MET A 1 -0.18 11.03 -13.48
C MET A 1 -1.14 11.37 -12.33
N PRO A 2 -2.14 10.53 -12.03
CA PRO A 2 -2.92 10.67 -10.81
C PRO A 2 -2.11 10.22 -9.59
N VAL A 3 -2.20 10.98 -8.49
CA VAL A 3 -1.65 10.58 -7.20
C VAL A 3 -2.73 9.82 -6.45
N ILE A 4 -2.42 8.60 -6.04
CA ILE A 4 -3.32 7.72 -5.28
C ILE A 4 -2.78 7.65 -3.85
N VAL A 5 -3.53 8.22 -2.92
CA VAL A 5 -3.18 8.20 -1.50
C VAL A 5 -3.63 6.88 -0.88
N VAL A 6 -2.70 6.21 -0.21
CA VAL A 6 -2.93 5.00 0.61
C VAL A 6 -3.03 5.44 2.07
N GLY A 7 -4.22 5.32 2.65
CA GLY A 7 -4.48 5.66 4.05
C GLY A 7 -4.00 4.59 5.04
N ILE A 8 -4.11 4.91 6.32
CA ILE A 8 -3.79 3.98 7.41
C ILE A 8 -4.73 2.77 7.37
N SER A 9 -4.18 1.57 7.46
CA SER A 9 -4.90 0.30 7.32
C SER A 9 -5.58 0.12 5.95
N GLU A 10 -5.05 0.75 4.91
CA GLU A 10 -5.47 0.55 3.53
C GLU A 10 -4.41 -0.16 2.69
N MET A 11 -4.90 -0.81 1.63
CA MET A 11 -4.12 -1.31 0.51
C MET A 11 -4.68 -0.70 -0.78
N LYS A 12 -3.80 -0.23 -1.67
CA LYS A 12 -4.16 0.19 -3.02
C LYS A 12 -3.25 -0.50 -4.03
N ILE A 13 -3.80 -0.80 -5.20
CA ILE A 13 -3.12 -1.42 -6.32
C ILE A 13 -3.40 -0.57 -7.56
N SER A 14 -2.40 -0.40 -8.41
CA SER A 14 -2.55 0.19 -9.73
C SER A 14 -1.85 -0.66 -10.78
N ASN A 15 -2.46 -0.78 -11.96
CA ASN A 15 -1.90 -1.38 -13.16
C ASN A 15 -1.48 -0.32 -14.20
N SER A 16 -1.46 0.95 -13.80
CA SER A 16 -1.04 2.08 -14.62
C SER A 16 0.35 2.54 -14.17
N THR A 17 1.30 2.57 -15.10
CA THR A 17 2.68 3.03 -14.82
C THR A 17 2.80 4.54 -14.60
N GLU A 18 1.73 5.30 -14.84
CA GLU A 18 1.70 6.74 -14.60
C GLU A 18 1.24 7.10 -13.19
N ASP A 19 0.67 6.14 -12.46
CA ASP A 19 0.09 6.39 -11.15
C ASP A 19 1.18 6.44 -10.08
N ILE A 20 1.02 7.35 -9.13
CA ILE A 20 1.91 7.46 -7.98
C ILE A 20 1.14 7.00 -6.74
N LEU A 21 1.51 5.83 -6.21
CA LEU A 21 1.05 5.37 -4.90
C LEU A 21 1.85 6.08 -3.81
N ILE A 22 1.17 6.82 -2.93
CA ILE A 22 1.81 7.56 -1.84
C ILE A 22 1.09 7.30 -0.53
N THR A 23 1.84 7.23 0.57
CA THR A 23 1.27 7.25 1.90
C THR A 23 1.96 8.30 2.75
N TYR A 24 1.19 8.94 3.63
CA TYR A 24 1.67 10.00 4.50
C TYR A 24 1.62 9.56 5.96
N SER A 25 2.32 10.30 6.83
CA SER A 25 2.21 10.15 8.28
C SER A 25 2.52 8.74 8.80
N LEU A 26 3.56 8.08 8.27
CA LEU A 26 3.94 6.72 8.68
C LEU A 26 4.29 6.63 10.17
N GLY A 27 5.09 7.54 10.73
CA GLY A 27 5.41 7.51 12.17
C GLY A 27 5.98 6.14 12.61
N SER A 28 5.26 5.41 13.46
CA SER A 28 5.58 4.04 13.89
C SER A 28 4.96 2.94 13.02
N CYS A 29 4.10 3.31 12.07
CA CYS A 29 3.48 2.39 11.12
C CYS A 29 4.47 1.94 10.05
N ILE A 30 4.07 0.93 9.28
CA ILE A 30 4.91 0.35 8.23
C ILE A 30 4.21 0.51 6.88
N GLY A 31 4.96 1.06 5.92
CA GLY A 31 4.58 1.12 4.51
C GLY A 31 5.30 0.02 3.73
N VAL A 32 4.56 -0.86 3.06
CA VAL A 32 5.12 -1.90 2.19
C VAL A 32 4.67 -1.64 0.77
N SER A 33 5.63 -1.62 -0.15
CA SER A 33 5.38 -1.47 -1.58
C SER A 33 5.87 -2.70 -2.33
N MET A 34 5.11 -3.10 -3.36
CA MET A 34 5.46 -4.17 -4.27
C MET A 34 5.25 -3.71 -5.70
N TYR A 35 6.12 -4.15 -6.61
CA TYR A 35 5.99 -3.87 -8.04
C TYR A 35 6.38 -5.12 -8.83
N ASP A 36 5.51 -5.53 -9.75
CA ASP A 36 5.80 -6.57 -10.74
C ASP A 36 6.21 -5.91 -12.07
N PRO A 37 7.46 -6.04 -12.51
CA PRO A 37 7.93 -5.42 -13.74
C PRO A 37 7.40 -6.08 -15.02
N VAL A 38 6.93 -7.32 -14.97
CA VAL A 38 6.40 -8.05 -16.13
C VAL A 38 4.97 -7.62 -16.41
N SER A 39 4.11 -7.66 -15.39
CA SER A 39 2.71 -7.24 -15.51
C SER A 39 2.51 -5.73 -15.34
N LYS A 40 3.54 -5.00 -14.89
CA LYS A 40 3.52 -3.55 -14.60
C LYS A 40 2.47 -3.15 -13.57
N ILE A 41 2.27 -4.00 -12.57
CA ILE A 41 1.34 -3.76 -11.46
C ILE A 41 2.14 -3.32 -10.24
N GLY A 42 1.72 -2.20 -9.64
CA GLY A 42 2.24 -1.69 -8.37
C GLY A 42 1.19 -1.77 -7.28
N GLY A 43 1.62 -2.08 -6.06
CA GLY A 43 0.78 -2.10 -4.87
C GLY A 43 1.48 -1.48 -3.67
N MET A 44 0.70 -0.88 -2.78
CA MET A 44 1.20 -0.33 -1.52
C MET A 44 0.20 -0.60 -0.39
N ILE A 45 0.73 -0.91 0.79
CA ILE A 45 0.01 -1.15 2.04
C ILE A 45 0.59 -0.23 3.11
N HIS A 46 -0.27 0.41 3.89
CA HIS A 46 0.12 1.09 5.14
C HIS A 46 -0.56 0.39 6.31
N TYR A 47 0.17 -0.36 7.13
CA TYR A 47 -0.38 -1.07 8.28
C TYR A 47 0.26 -0.65 9.61
N MET A 48 -0.54 -0.70 10.68
CA MET A 48 -0.14 -0.21 12.02
C MET A 48 0.51 -1.28 12.89
N LEU A 49 0.24 -2.56 12.63
CA LEU A 49 0.70 -3.67 13.47
C LEU A 49 1.24 -4.82 12.60
N PRO A 50 2.36 -5.44 12.99
CA PRO A 50 2.99 -6.54 12.22
C PRO A 50 2.21 -7.85 12.27
N LEU A 51 1.11 -7.91 13.02
CA LEU A 51 0.33 -9.12 13.25
C LEU A 51 -1.16 -8.81 13.08
N SER A 52 -1.83 -9.59 12.23
CA SER A 52 -3.28 -9.50 11.95
C SER A 52 -4.16 -10.24 12.96
N LYS A 53 -3.65 -10.52 14.17
CA LYS A 53 -4.37 -11.27 15.22
C LYS A 53 -5.70 -10.63 15.64
N ILE A 54 -5.88 -9.33 15.37
CA ILE A 54 -7.07 -8.55 15.72
C ILE A 54 -8.11 -8.58 14.58
N SER A 55 -7.69 -8.75 13.32
CA SER A 55 -8.55 -8.72 12.12
C SER A 55 -7.84 -9.51 11.00
N PRO A 56 -8.00 -10.84 10.98
CA PRO A 56 -7.30 -11.73 10.04
C PRO A 56 -7.58 -11.43 8.57
N GLU A 57 -8.75 -10.88 8.26
CA GLU A 57 -9.16 -10.46 6.92
C GLU A 57 -8.38 -9.25 6.37
N LYS A 58 -7.65 -8.55 7.24
CA LYS A 58 -6.75 -7.44 6.90
C LYS A 58 -5.27 -7.82 6.99
N ALA A 59 -4.96 -9.12 7.09
CA ALA A 59 -3.61 -9.66 7.05
C ALA A 59 -2.92 -9.39 5.71
#